data_AF-A0A961SVA6-F1
#
_entry.id   AF-A0A961SVA6-F1
#
_cell.length_a   1.000
_cell.length_b   1.000
_cell.length_c   1.000
_cell.angle_alpha   90.00
_cell.angle_beta   90.00
_cell.angle_gamma   90.00
#
_symmetry.space_group_name_H-M   'P 1'
#
loop_
_entity.id
_entity.type
_entity.pdbx_description
1 polymer ?
#
loop_
_entity_poly.entity_id
_entity_poly.type
_entity_poly.pdbx_seq_one_letter_code
_entity_poly.pdbx_strand_id
1 'polypeptide(L)' 'TVGAEIVTGEKFAMMMPKSSDKIEKINDIISEMKKDGTMAKLYEKWLGAPPAADSVTVTPMPVPTSAD' A
#
# COMPACT_ATOMS: atom_id res chain seq x y z
N THR A 1 22.12 -11.16 -17.22
CA THR A 1 20.69 -11.52 -17.30
C THR A 1 19.94 -10.61 -16.37
N VAL A 2 19.07 -9.73 -16.86
CA VAL A 2 18.24 -8.88 -16.00
C VAL A 2 17.17 -9.79 -15.40
N GLY A 3 17.16 -9.96 -14.07
CA GLY A 3 16.13 -10.73 -13.39
C GLY A 3 14.79 -10.01 -13.54
N ALA A 4 13.79 -10.69 -14.06
CA ALA A 4 12.43 -10.16 -14.10
C ALA A 4 11.82 -10.23 -12.68
N GLU A 5 11.06 -9.20 -12.31
CA GLU A 5 10.27 -9.19 -11.08
C GLU A 5 9.24 -10.33 -11.12
N ILE A 6 9.19 -11.16 -10.08
CA ILE A 6 8.14 -12.17 -9.95
C ILE A 6 6.91 -11.49 -9.37
N VAL A 7 5.87 -11.33 -10.18
CA VAL A 7 4.59 -10.78 -9.76
C VAL A 7 3.85 -11.85 -8.95
N THR A 8 4.12 -11.91 -7.64
CA THR A 8 3.44 -12.84 -6.71
C THR A 8 2.01 -12.43 -6.42
N GLY A 9 1.62 -11.19 -6.76
CA GLY A 9 0.31 -10.63 -6.45
C GLY A 9 0.09 -10.36 -4.96
N GLU A 10 1.14 -10.46 -4.15
CA GLU A 10 1.09 -10.25 -2.71
C GLU A 10 0.78 -8.78 -2.38
N LYS A 11 -0.20 -8.58 -1.49
CA LYS A 11 -0.61 -7.26 -1.01
C LYS A 11 -0.35 -7.20 0.49
N PHE A 12 0.48 -6.26 0.91
CA PHE A 12 0.73 -6.01 2.32
C PHE A 12 -0.37 -5.12 2.90
N ALA A 13 -0.86 -5.47 4.08
CA ALA A 13 -1.88 -4.73 4.82
C ALA A 13 -1.52 -4.64 6.31
N MET A 14 -2.04 -3.62 6.98
CA MET A 14 -1.92 -3.49 8.43
C MET A 14 -3.04 -4.29 9.12
N MET A 15 -2.67 -5.30 9.90
CA MET A 15 -3.63 -6.10 10.66
C MET A 15 -4.13 -5.35 11.89
N MET A 16 -5.43 -5.41 12.15
CA MET A 16 -6.06 -4.76 13.30
C MET A 16 -7.12 -5.65 13.96
N PRO A 17 -7.51 -5.37 15.22
CA PRO A 17 -8.61 -6.07 15.88
C PRO A 17 -9.90 -5.97 15.06
N LYS A 18 -10.70 -7.05 15.09
CA LYS A 18 -12.03 -7.04 14.48
C LYS A 18 -12.86 -5.89 15.05
N SER A 19 -13.58 -5.19 14.18
CA SER A 19 -14.46 -4.06 14.53
C SER A 19 -13.76 -2.88 15.21
N SER A 20 -12.46 -2.66 14.96
CA SER A 20 -11.81 -1.43 15.42
C SER A 20 -12.41 -0.20 14.73
N ASP A 21 -12.74 0.80 15.54
CA ASP A 21 -13.13 2.17 15.15
C ASP A 21 -12.06 2.90 14.31
N LYS A 22 -10.83 2.37 14.26
CA LYS A 22 -9.68 3.01 13.61
C LYS A 22 -9.44 2.53 12.19
N ILE A 23 -10.16 1.48 11.74
CA ILE A 23 -10.00 0.91 10.40
C ILE A 23 -10.20 1.98 9.32
N GLU A 24 -11.30 2.73 9.37
CA GLU A 24 -11.60 3.75 8.36
C GLU A 24 -10.54 4.85 8.37
N LYS A 25 -10.28 5.44 9.54
CA LYS A 25 -9.32 6.53 9.70
C LYS A 25 -7.91 6.17 9.20
N ILE A 26 -7.44 4.96 9.49
CA ILE A 26 -6.10 4.52 9.07
C ILE A 26 -6.05 4.32 7.54
N ASN A 27 -7.11 3.73 6.97
CA ASN A 27 -7.17 3.55 5.51
C ASN A 27 -7.24 4.89 4.76
N ASP A 28 -7.93 5.89 5.31
CA ASP A 28 -7.97 7.24 4.75
C ASP A 28 -6.58 7.88 4.76
N ILE A 29 -5.89 7.85 5.90
CA ILE A 29 -4.52 8.37 6.02
C ILE A 29 -3.57 7.67 5.05
N ILE A 30 -3.63 6.34 4.94
CA ILE A 30 -2.80 5.60 3.98
C ILE A 30 -3.13 6.00 2.54
N SER A 31 -4.41 6.20 2.23
CA SER A 31 -4.84 6.62 0.89
C SER A 31 -4.37 8.04 0.56
N GLU A 32 -4.37 8.94 1.53
CA GLU A 32 -3.81 10.28 1.41
C GLU A 32 -2.29 10.24 1.22
N MET A 33 -1.56 9.42 1.99
CA MET A 33 -0.11 9.23 1.85
C MET A 33 0.30 8.70 0.47
N LYS A 34 -0.61 7.96 -0.19
CA LYS A 34 -0.40 7.49 -1.57
C LYS A 34 -0.60 8.61 -2.59
N LYS A 35 -1.58 9.48 -2.37
CA LYS A 35 -1.90 10.63 -3.24
C LYS A 35 -0.90 11.78 -3.12
N ASP A 36 -0.42 12.07 -1.91
CA ASP A 36 0.50 13.19 -1.64
C ASP A 36 1.98 12.85 -1.96
N GLY A 37 2.27 11.60 -2.31
CA GLY A 37 3.61 11.11 -2.63
C GLY A 37 4.47 10.79 -1.40
N THR A 38 3.96 10.90 -0.18
CA THR A 38 4.66 10.51 1.05
C THR A 38 5.02 9.03 1.02
N MET A 39 4.11 8.18 0.54
CA MET A 39 4.34 6.74 0.40
C MET A 39 5.45 6.43 -0.60
N ALA A 40 5.52 7.18 -1.71
CA ALA A 40 6.59 7.03 -2.70
C ALA A 40 7.96 7.41 -2.12
N LYS A 41 8.04 8.50 -1.35
CA LYS A 41 9.26 8.92 -0.64
C LYS A 41 9.71 7.90 0.39
N LEU A 42 8.77 7.30 1.14
CA LEU A 42 9.09 6.24 2.10
C LEU A 42 9.62 5.00 1.39
N TYR A 43 8.99 4.59 0.29
CA TYR A 43 9.44 3.46 -0.52
C TYR A 43 10.87 3.67 -1.03
N GLU A 44 11.15 4.82 -1.65
CA GLU A 44 12.48 5.14 -2.18
C GLU A 44 13.54 5.21 -1.07
N LYS A 45 13.21 5.80 0.09
CA LYS A 45 14.12 5.90 1.23
C LYS A 45 14.56 4.53 1.75
N TRP A 46 13.65 3.56 1.80
CA TRP A 46 13.92 2.26 2.42
C TRP A 46 14.36 1.18 1.42
N LEU A 47 13.92 1.27 0.17
CA LEU A 47 14.19 0.27 -0.88
C LEU A 47 15.16 0.75 -1.95
N GLY A 48 15.57 2.02 -1.91
CA GLY A 48 16.64 2.57 -2.75
C GLY A 48 16.25 2.83 -4.21
N ALA A 49 14.98 2.66 -4.57
CA ALA A 49 14.45 2.94 -5.90
C ALA A 49 13.00 3.46 -5.80
N PRO A 50 12.54 4.31 -6.73
CA PRO A 50 11.15 4.76 -6.75
C PRO A 50 10.21 3.58 -7.02
N PRO A 51 8.99 3.59 -6.46
CA PRO A 51 7.99 2.58 -6.78
C PRO A 51 7.54 2.71 -8.24
N ALA A 52 7.15 1.59 -8.85
CA ALA A 52 6.50 1.62 -10.16
C ALA A 52 5.19 2.42 -10.10
N ALA A 53 4.88 3.16 -11.18
CA ALA A 53 3.73 4.07 -11.22
C ALA A 53 2.37 3.34 -11.09
N ASP A 54 2.33 2.07 -11.47
CA ASP A 54 1.20 1.15 -11.39
C ASP A 54 1.25 0.26 -10.13
N SER A 55 2.22 0.49 -9.23
CA SER A 55 2.35 -0.29 -8.00
C SER A 55 1.21 -0.01 -7.02
N VAL A 56 0.83 -1.05 -6.27
CA VAL A 56 -0.08 -0.94 -5.12
C VAL A 56 0.48 -0.04 -4.01
N THR A 57 1.77 0.29 -4.04
CA THR A 57 2.42 1.25 -3.14
C THR A 57 1.91 2.67 -3.36
N VAL A 58 1.63 3.08 -4.59
CA VAL A 58 1.21 4.46 -4.92
C VAL A 58 -0.25 4.55 -5.35
N THR A 59 -0.88 3.40 -5.60
CA THR A 59 -2.29 3.32 -5.98
C THR A 59 -3.17 3.09 -4.74
N PRO A 60 -4.08 4.03 -4.39
CA PRO A 60 -5.08 3.79 -3.36
C PRO A 60 -6.02 2.66 -3.78
N MET A 61 -6.33 1.76 -2.85
CA MET A 61 -7.28 0.67 -3.07
C MET A 61 -8.39 0.76 -2.01
N PRO A 62 -9.60 0.29 -2.32
CA PRO A 62 -10.66 0.22 -1.32
C PRO A 62 -10.23 -0.68 -0.16
N VAL A 63 -10.75 -0.37 1.04
CA VAL A 63 -10.55 -1.19 2.24
C VAL A 63 -11.06 -2.60 1.94
N PRO A 64 -10.26 -3.65 2.14
CA PRO A 64 -10.75 -5.02 2.00
C PRO A 64 -11.82 -5.26 3.06
N THR A 65 -13.08 -5.39 2.63
CA THR A 65 -14.13 -5.93 3.47
C THR A 65 -13.99 -7.45 3.50
N SER A 66 -14.34 -8.10 4.62
CA SER A 66 -14.58 -9.53 4.57
C SER A 66 -15.63 -9.76 3.47
N ALA A 67 -15.31 -10.57 2.46
CA ALA A 67 -16.33 -11.05 1.55
C ALA A 67 -17.41 -11.70 2.42
N ASP A 68 -18.67 -11.28 2.24
CA ASP A 68 -19.83 -12.01 2.76
C ASP A 68 -19.77 -13.49 2.36
#